data_AF-A0A6G1M2H1-F1
#
_entry.id   AF-A0A6G1M2H1-F1
#
_cell.length_a   1.000
_cell.length_b   1.000
_cell.length_c   1.000
_cell.angle_alpha   90.00
_cell.angle_beta   90.00
_cell.angle_gamma   90.00
#
_symmetry.space_group_name_H-M   'P 1'
#
loop_
_entity.id
_entity.type
_entity.pdbx_description
1 polymer ?
#
loop_
_entity_poly.entity_id
_entity_poly.type
_entity_poly.pdbx_seq_one_letter_code
_entity_poly.pdbx_strand_id
1 'polypeptide(L)'
;MAKIRNATVEVKRIDEKFDKWAPQYLVVPQPLVETNQRPVFPIKISDLGAAILTSEAPTAWTPVMAIGLRSPELILNSHPFDTYIDIWSFGCLMFEMLIGEKLFALMPLMPGCNIDNRNDDNLLQMDMILGPLPENLHARWSRSGNYFRPGSREHYNSMIGGPEGIPSPVPNMEATVRQALPEEAEVIISLLRQILNYDPLKRPSALEISKNSFWDGSG
;
A
#
# COMPACT_ATOMS: atom_id res chain seq x y z
N MET A 1 20.72 14.38 -27.44
CA MET A 1 20.40 12.94 -27.35
C MET A 1 21.50 12.26 -26.55
N ALA A 2 21.29 12.01 -25.26
CA ALA A 2 22.20 11.16 -24.48
C ALA A 2 21.93 9.70 -24.89
N LYS A 3 22.91 9.04 -25.50
CA LYS A 3 22.83 7.60 -25.78
C LYS A 3 22.76 6.90 -24.42
N ILE A 4 21.65 6.20 -24.15
CA ILE A 4 21.63 5.15 -23.12
C ILE A 4 22.77 4.22 -23.51
N ARG A 5 23.85 4.21 -22.72
CA ARG A 5 24.91 3.22 -22.91
C ARG A 5 24.27 1.89 -22.56
N ASN A 6 24.08 1.02 -23.55
CA ASN A 6 23.79 -0.40 -23.31
C ASN A 6 24.99 -0.97 -22.54
N ALA A 7 24.99 -0.82 -21.22
CA ALA A 7 26.02 -1.34 -20.35
C ALA A 7 25.64 -2.78 -19.96
N THR A 8 25.59 -3.66 -20.96
CA THR A 8 25.46 -5.10 -20.75
C THR A 8 26.85 -5.71 -20.73
N VAL A 9 27.15 -6.52 -19.72
CA VAL A 9 28.38 -7.31 -19.61
C VAL A 9 28.03 -8.75 -19.97
N GLU A 10 28.66 -9.29 -21.02
CA GLU A 10 28.48 -10.69 -21.39
C GLU A 10 28.98 -11.60 -20.26
N VAL A 11 28.17 -12.59 -19.89
CA VAL A 11 28.53 -13.57 -18.86
C VAL A 11 28.97 -14.85 -19.55
N LYS A 12 30.19 -15.28 -19.24
CA LYS A 12 30.71 -16.60 -19.64
C LYS A 12 31.13 -17.35 -18.40
N ARG A 13 30.88 -18.65 -18.40
CA ARG A 13 31.41 -19.51 -17.35
C ARG A 13 32.93 -19.56 -17.47
N ILE A 14 33.59 -19.59 -16.32
CA ILE A 14 35.05 -19.68 -16.22
C ILE A 14 35.56 -20.97 -16.86
N ASP A 15 34.75 -22.03 -16.88
CA ASP A 15 35.06 -23.32 -17.49
C ASP A 15 34.64 -23.43 -18.97
N GLU A 16 34.19 -22.33 -19.59
CA GLU A 16 33.75 -22.22 -21.01
C GLU A 16 32.63 -23.19 -21.44
N LYS A 17 32.00 -23.90 -20.50
CA LYS A 17 30.89 -24.79 -20.80
C LYS A 17 29.62 -24.01 -21.02
N PHE A 18 28.78 -24.51 -21.93
CA PHE A 18 27.45 -23.96 -22.13
C PHE A 18 26.56 -24.29 -20.92
N ASP A 19 25.91 -23.28 -20.37
CA ASP A 19 24.95 -23.42 -19.29
C ASP A 19 23.63 -22.78 -19.70
N LYS A 20 22.62 -23.63 -19.87
CA LYS A 20 21.29 -23.25 -20.34
C LYS A 20 20.59 -22.31 -19.35
N TRP A 21 20.97 -22.35 -18.07
CA TRP A 21 20.28 -21.63 -17.00
C TRP A 21 21.00 -20.35 -16.58
N ALA A 22 22.25 -20.17 -17.01
CA ALA A 22 23.00 -18.95 -16.74
C ALA A 22 22.49 -17.80 -17.64
N PRO A 23 22.28 -16.59 -17.10
CA PRO A 23 21.98 -15.41 -17.91
C PRO A 23 23.16 -15.12 -18.85
N GLN A 24 22.86 -14.76 -20.10
CA GLN A 24 23.89 -14.48 -21.12
C GLN A 24 24.61 -13.14 -20.90
N TYR A 25 23.98 -12.23 -20.15
CA TYR A 25 24.53 -10.92 -19.85
C TYR A 25 24.03 -10.41 -18.49
N LEU A 26 24.84 -9.59 -17.84
CA LEU A 26 24.47 -8.76 -16.71
C LEU A 26 24.18 -7.35 -17.20
N VAL A 27 23.18 -6.70 -16.62
CA VAL A 27 22.94 -5.27 -16.81
C VAL A 27 23.66 -4.53 -15.69
N VAL A 28 24.60 -3.65 -16.03
CA VAL A 28 25.36 -2.89 -15.05
C VAL A 28 24.46 -1.81 -14.43
N PRO A 29 24.34 -1.74 -13.09
CA PRO A 29 23.54 -0.72 -12.44
C PRO A 29 24.04 0.68 -12.84
N GLN A 30 23.13 1.53 -13.31
CA GLN A 30 23.43 2.92 -13.63
C GLN A 30 22.90 3.83 -12.52
N PRO A 31 23.64 4.88 -12.11
CA PRO A 31 23.13 5.84 -11.14
C PRO A 31 21.85 6.51 -11.66
N LEU A 32 20.76 6.48 -10.89
CA LEU A 32 19.50 7.15 -11.25
C LEU A 32 19.65 8.65 -11.51
N VAL A 33 20.69 9.27 -10.92
CA VAL A 33 20.94 10.72 -11.00
C VAL A 33 21.51 11.15 -12.37
N GLU A 34 22.22 10.26 -13.08
CA GLU A 34 22.80 10.57 -14.39
C GLU A 34 21.77 10.49 -15.52
N THR A 35 20.60 9.89 -15.27
CA THR A 35 19.46 9.84 -16.20
C THR A 35 18.46 10.95 -15.92
N ASN A 36 18.89 12.22 -16.04
CA ASN A 36 17.99 13.39 -15.96
C ASN A 36 17.00 13.49 -17.16
N GLN A 37 16.99 12.50 -18.05
CA GLN A 37 15.90 12.27 -18.96
C GLN A 37 14.91 11.37 -18.22
N ARG A 38 13.76 11.88 -17.77
CA ARG A 38 12.62 11.03 -17.36
C ARG A 38 12.29 10.16 -18.56
N PRO A 39 12.75 8.91 -18.62
CA PRO A 39 12.49 8.12 -19.79
C PRO A 39 11.05 7.64 -19.62
N VAL A 40 10.21 7.93 -20.60
CA VAL A 40 8.86 7.36 -20.69
C VAL A 40 9.03 5.89 -21.07
N PHE A 41 9.52 5.08 -20.14
CA PHE A 41 9.55 3.64 -20.28
C PHE A 41 8.20 3.07 -19.84
N PRO A 42 7.73 2.00 -20.49
CA PRO A 42 6.62 1.24 -19.95
C PRO A 42 7.00 0.73 -18.56
N ILE A 43 6.27 1.18 -17.55
CA ILE A 43 6.38 0.67 -16.18
C ILE A 43 5.81 -0.74 -16.16
N LYS A 44 6.51 -1.67 -15.50
CA LYS A 44 6.08 -3.07 -15.35
C LYS A 44 6.14 -3.45 -13.88
N ILE A 45 5.12 -4.17 -13.44
CA ILE A 45 5.14 -4.83 -12.13
C ILE A 45 6.15 -5.99 -12.20
N SER A 46 6.96 -6.15 -11.16
CA SER A 46 7.94 -7.22 -11.02
C SER A 46 7.82 -7.87 -9.64
N ASP A 47 8.60 -8.94 -9.43
CA ASP A 47 8.65 -9.68 -8.17
C ASP A 47 7.30 -10.31 -7.77
N LEU A 48 6.90 -11.32 -8.54
CA LEU A 48 5.70 -12.11 -8.29
C LEU A 48 5.97 -13.33 -7.38
N GLY A 49 7.05 -13.31 -6.60
CA GLY A 49 7.44 -14.45 -5.74
C GLY A 49 6.42 -14.77 -4.64
N ALA A 50 5.59 -13.78 -4.27
CA ALA A 50 4.49 -13.93 -3.31
C ALA A 50 3.10 -13.87 -3.96
N ALA A 51 3.01 -13.82 -5.29
CA ALA A 51 1.73 -13.76 -5.99
C ALA A 51 0.98 -15.09 -5.86
N ILE A 52 -0.34 -15.01 -5.80
CA ILE A 52 -1.21 -16.18 -5.68
C ILE A 52 -2.28 -16.11 -6.76
N LEU A 53 -2.52 -17.23 -7.45
CA LEU A 53 -3.61 -17.33 -8.41
C LEU A 53 -4.94 -17.27 -7.67
N THR A 54 -5.93 -16.55 -8.21
CA THR A 54 -7.26 -16.45 -7.59
C THR A 54 -7.95 -17.80 -7.42
N SER A 55 -7.72 -18.75 -8.35
CA SER A 55 -8.18 -20.14 -8.25
C SER A 55 -7.54 -20.93 -7.11
N GLU A 56 -6.38 -20.48 -6.63
CA GLU A 56 -5.59 -21.09 -5.55
C GLU A 56 -5.58 -20.20 -4.31
N ALA A 57 -6.42 -19.15 -4.28
CA ALA A 57 -6.45 -18.18 -3.19
C ALA A 57 -6.66 -18.93 -1.87
N PRO A 58 -5.80 -18.73 -0.87
CA PRO A 58 -5.81 -19.60 0.28
C PRO A 58 -7.08 -19.36 1.09
N THR A 59 -7.79 -20.43 1.38
CA THR A 59 -8.91 -20.39 2.34
C THR A 59 -8.42 -20.38 3.79
N ALA A 60 -7.12 -20.60 4.02
CA ALA A 60 -6.56 -20.88 5.35
C ALA A 60 -5.33 -20.06 5.76
N TRP A 61 -4.65 -19.35 4.85
CA TRP A 61 -3.49 -18.52 5.20
C TRP A 61 -3.49 -17.16 4.51
N THR A 62 -2.95 -16.16 5.19
CA THR A 62 -2.90 -14.77 4.75
C THR A 62 -1.79 -14.57 3.71
N PRO A 63 -2.09 -13.98 2.53
CA PRO A 63 -1.07 -13.56 1.57
C PRO A 63 0.08 -12.76 2.21
N VAL A 64 1.30 -13.00 1.74
CA VAL A 64 2.48 -12.26 2.18
C VAL A 64 2.48 -10.88 1.54
N MET A 65 2.24 -9.85 2.35
CA MET A 65 2.24 -8.46 1.90
C MET A 65 2.82 -7.52 2.97
N ALA A 66 3.42 -6.41 2.51
CA ALA A 66 3.91 -5.34 3.36
C ALA A 66 2.79 -4.81 4.26
N ILE A 67 3.08 -4.68 5.57
CA ILE A 67 2.04 -4.43 6.59
C ILE A 67 1.24 -3.15 6.28
N GLY A 68 1.92 -2.04 5.92
CA GLY A 68 1.26 -0.76 5.61
C GLY A 68 0.40 -0.74 4.34
N LEU A 69 0.46 -1.81 3.52
CA LEU A 69 -0.37 -1.96 2.33
C LEU A 69 -1.52 -2.96 2.55
N ARG A 70 -1.63 -3.57 3.74
CA ARG A 70 -2.69 -4.53 4.03
C ARG A 70 -4.05 -3.85 4.11
N SER A 71 -5.00 -4.43 3.39
CA SER A 71 -6.40 -4.04 3.46
C SER A 71 -7.03 -4.47 4.80
N PRO A 72 -8.09 -3.80 5.26
CA PRO A 72 -8.73 -4.09 6.55
C PRO A 72 -9.25 -5.53 6.61
N GLU A 73 -9.82 -6.03 5.51
CA GLU A 73 -10.32 -7.39 5.45
C GLU A 73 -9.20 -8.44 5.59
N LEU A 74 -8.00 -8.14 5.06
CA LEU A 74 -6.81 -8.98 5.19
C LEU A 74 -6.27 -9.00 6.62
N ILE A 75 -6.21 -7.83 7.27
CA ILE A 75 -5.76 -7.70 8.67
C ILE A 75 -6.69 -8.45 9.63
N LEU A 76 -8.00 -8.37 9.39
CA LEU A 76 -9.03 -9.04 10.18
C LEU A 76 -9.25 -10.51 9.80
N ASN A 77 -8.39 -11.08 8.93
CA ASN A 77 -8.46 -12.46 8.43
C ASN A 77 -9.86 -12.84 7.89
N SER A 78 -10.43 -11.95 7.08
CA SER A 78 -11.74 -12.12 6.44
C SER A 78 -11.62 -12.95 5.17
N HIS A 79 -11.72 -14.27 5.30
CA HIS A 79 -11.70 -15.15 4.14
C HIS A 79 -13.09 -15.27 3.49
N PRO A 80 -13.14 -15.51 2.16
CA PRO A 80 -12.02 -15.51 1.22
C PRO A 80 -11.57 -14.08 0.85
N PHE A 81 -10.28 -13.93 0.52
CA PHE A 81 -9.77 -12.71 -0.10
C PHE A 81 -9.88 -12.80 -1.62
N ASP A 82 -9.90 -11.65 -2.27
CA ASP A 82 -9.99 -11.53 -3.73
C ASP A 82 -9.06 -10.41 -4.22
N THR A 83 -9.02 -10.15 -5.53
CA THR A 83 -8.14 -9.15 -6.17
C THR A 83 -8.30 -7.73 -5.61
N TYR A 84 -9.37 -7.45 -4.87
CA TYR A 84 -9.61 -6.17 -4.21
C TYR A 84 -8.57 -5.81 -3.12
N ILE A 85 -7.81 -6.78 -2.60
CA ILE A 85 -6.68 -6.50 -1.71
C ILE A 85 -5.56 -5.74 -2.43
N ASP A 86 -5.36 -6.00 -3.72
CA ASP A 86 -4.36 -5.30 -4.55
C ASP A 86 -4.85 -3.90 -4.90
N ILE A 87 -6.16 -3.71 -5.07
CA ILE A 87 -6.78 -2.39 -5.27
C ILE A 87 -6.55 -1.48 -4.06
N TRP A 88 -6.70 -2.00 -2.84
CA TRP A 88 -6.39 -1.25 -1.62
C TRP A 88 -4.91 -0.86 -1.57
N SER A 89 -4.01 -1.82 -1.81
CA SER A 89 -2.56 -1.58 -1.87
C SER A 89 -2.20 -0.51 -2.89
N PHE A 90 -2.84 -0.53 -4.06
CA PHE A 90 -2.68 0.49 -5.09
C PHE A 90 -3.13 1.87 -4.60
N GLY A 91 -4.24 1.98 -3.86
CA GLY A 91 -4.67 3.24 -3.26
C GLY A 91 -3.66 3.82 -2.27
N CYS A 92 -3.09 2.98 -1.41
CA CYS A 92 -2.02 3.39 -0.50
C CYS A 92 -0.78 3.88 -1.26
N LEU A 93 -0.36 3.16 -2.31
CA LEU A 93 0.78 3.54 -3.14
C LEU A 93 0.52 4.80 -3.96
N MET A 94 -0.70 4.97 -4.48
CA MET A 94 -1.12 6.17 -5.21
C MET A 94 -1.01 7.40 -4.31
N PHE A 95 -1.51 7.32 -3.08
CA PHE A 95 -1.31 8.38 -2.09
C PHE A 95 0.19 8.63 -1.83
N GLU A 96 0.97 7.59 -1.57
CA GLU A 96 2.42 7.73 -1.27
C GLU A 96 3.19 8.38 -2.42
N MET A 97 2.86 8.05 -3.67
CA MET A 97 3.49 8.65 -4.84
C MET A 97 3.10 10.11 -5.06
N LEU A 98 1.86 10.49 -4.75
CA LEU A 98 1.35 11.85 -4.93
C LEU A 98 1.85 12.79 -3.83
N ILE A 99 1.87 12.32 -2.59
CA ILE A 99 2.17 13.14 -1.40
C ILE A 99 3.66 13.04 -1.01
N GLY A 100 4.32 11.92 -1.32
CA GLY A 100 5.69 11.64 -0.92
C GLY A 100 5.83 11.04 0.48
N GLU A 101 4.71 10.74 1.15
CA GLU A 101 4.68 10.09 2.46
C GLU A 101 3.67 8.93 2.50
N LYS A 102 3.90 7.95 3.37
CA LYS A 102 3.01 6.79 3.49
C LYS A 102 1.65 7.21 4.03
N LEU A 103 0.59 6.68 3.43
CA LEU A 103 -0.78 6.85 3.95
C LEU A 103 -0.91 6.31 5.38
N PHE A 104 -0.34 5.14 5.64
CA PHE A 104 -0.26 4.55 6.98
C PHE A 104 1.20 4.44 7.41
N ALA A 105 1.64 5.36 8.26
CA ALA A 105 3.00 5.44 8.78
C ALA A 105 3.17 4.47 9.98
N LEU A 106 3.22 3.17 9.70
CA LEU A 106 3.45 2.15 10.73
C LEU A 106 4.91 2.15 11.21
N MET A 107 5.11 2.08 12.52
CA MET A 107 6.46 2.03 13.09
C MET A 107 7.21 0.75 12.63
N PRO A 108 8.51 0.82 12.28
CA PRO A 108 9.27 -0.34 11.81
C PRO A 108 9.19 -1.52 12.78
N LEU A 109 9.27 -2.75 12.26
CA LEU A 109 9.33 -3.96 13.09
C LEU A 109 10.62 -3.94 13.92
N MET A 110 10.50 -3.62 15.20
CA MET A 110 11.59 -3.81 16.16
C MET A 110 11.57 -5.28 16.62
N PRO A 111 12.74 -5.87 16.95
CA PRO A 111 12.81 -7.22 17.51
C PRO A 111 11.86 -7.36 18.70
N GLY A 112 11.03 -8.41 18.70
CA GLY A 112 10.03 -8.68 19.74
C GLY A 112 8.66 -8.00 19.53
N CYS A 113 8.44 -7.29 18.43
CA CYS A 113 7.12 -6.74 18.11
C CYS A 113 6.13 -7.82 17.68
N ASN A 114 5.02 -7.93 18.40
CA ASN A 114 3.90 -8.82 18.06
C ASN A 114 3.17 -8.31 16.79
N ILE A 115 2.87 -9.22 15.85
CA ILE A 115 2.07 -8.94 14.65
C ILE A 115 0.68 -8.41 15.00
N ASP A 116 0.07 -8.88 16.10
CA ASP A 116 -1.25 -8.40 16.52
C ASP A 116 -1.20 -6.91 16.88
N ASN A 117 -0.10 -6.45 17.50
CA ASN A 117 0.09 -5.03 17.73
C ASN A 117 0.22 -4.27 16.40
N ARG A 118 0.89 -4.83 15.38
CA ARG A 118 0.96 -4.16 14.07
C ARG A 118 -0.38 -4.10 13.35
N ASN A 119 -1.19 -5.15 13.49
CA ASN A 119 -2.54 -5.17 12.97
C ASN A 119 -3.41 -4.10 13.65
N ASP A 120 -3.30 -3.97 14.98
CA ASP A 120 -4.02 -2.95 15.73
C ASP A 120 -3.58 -1.53 15.36
N ASP A 121 -2.27 -1.28 15.21
CA ASP A 121 -1.73 0.02 14.77
C ASP A 121 -2.29 0.41 13.40
N ASN A 122 -2.36 -0.56 12.49
CA ASN A 122 -2.87 -0.34 11.15
C ASN A 122 -4.38 -0.03 11.15
N LEU A 123 -5.18 -0.81 11.88
CA LEU A 123 -6.62 -0.54 12.01
C LEU A 123 -6.89 0.81 12.69
N LEU A 124 -6.07 1.19 13.68
CA LEU A 124 -6.17 2.47 14.36
C LEU A 124 -5.85 3.64 13.40
N GLN A 125 -4.78 3.53 12.60
CA GLN A 125 -4.46 4.54 11.60
C GLN A 125 -5.52 4.62 10.50
N MET A 126 -6.11 3.49 10.08
CA MET A 126 -7.26 3.51 9.17
C MET A 126 -8.42 4.30 9.76
N ASP A 127 -8.82 4.04 11.01
CA ASP A 127 -9.92 4.75 11.69
C ASP A 127 -9.66 6.26 11.78
N MET A 128 -8.42 6.65 12.09
CA MET A 128 -8.03 8.05 12.26
C MET A 128 -7.90 8.81 10.93
N ILE A 129 -7.30 8.18 9.91
CA ILE A 129 -6.90 8.85 8.66
C ILE A 129 -8.02 8.80 7.62
N LEU A 130 -8.70 7.66 7.51
CA LEU A 130 -9.80 7.49 6.56
C LEU A 130 -11.16 7.73 7.24
N GLY A 131 -11.25 7.74 8.56
CA GLY A 131 -12.50 7.86 9.30
C GLY A 131 -12.99 6.52 9.84
N PRO A 132 -14.11 6.50 10.58
CA PRO A 132 -14.46 5.38 11.44
C PRO A 132 -14.69 4.08 10.66
N LEU A 133 -14.14 2.97 11.17
CA LEU A 133 -14.37 1.65 10.59
C LEU A 133 -15.87 1.31 10.63
N PRO A 134 -16.45 0.78 9.54
CA PRO A 134 -17.79 0.22 9.54
C PRO A 134 -18.02 -0.79 10.67
N GLU A 135 -19.24 -0.85 11.18
CA GLU A 135 -19.58 -1.67 12.36
C GLU A 135 -19.24 -3.14 12.19
N ASN A 136 -19.43 -3.69 10.99
CA ASN A 136 -19.09 -5.07 10.67
C ASN A 136 -17.58 -5.37 10.75
N LEU A 137 -16.72 -4.38 10.49
CA LEU A 137 -15.26 -4.54 10.62
C LEU A 137 -14.84 -4.29 12.06
N HIS A 138 -15.35 -3.22 12.68
CA HIS A 138 -15.02 -2.87 14.06
C HIS A 138 -15.40 -3.98 15.05
N ALA A 139 -16.59 -4.60 14.90
CA ALA A 139 -17.03 -5.71 15.75
C ALA A 139 -16.11 -6.95 15.66
N ARG A 140 -15.34 -7.09 14.57
CA ARG A 140 -14.38 -8.19 14.37
C ARG A 140 -13.00 -7.87 14.91
N TRP A 141 -12.74 -6.61 15.26
CA TRP A 141 -11.52 -6.21 15.91
C TRP A 141 -11.59 -6.50 17.41
N SER A 142 -11.17 -7.71 17.80
CA SER A 142 -11.26 -8.23 19.17
C SER A 142 -10.52 -7.39 20.21
N ARG A 143 -9.48 -6.65 19.80
CA ARG A 143 -8.64 -5.81 20.66
C ARG A 143 -8.99 -4.32 20.62
N SER A 144 -10.05 -3.93 19.88
CA SER A 144 -10.51 -2.55 19.74
C SER A 144 -10.74 -1.87 21.10
N GLY A 145 -11.26 -2.59 22.10
CA GLY A 145 -11.49 -2.06 23.45
C GLY A 145 -10.26 -1.49 24.17
N ASN A 146 -9.04 -1.76 23.69
CA ASN A 146 -7.81 -1.14 24.22
C ASN A 146 -7.59 0.30 23.74
N TYR A 147 -8.27 0.69 22.66
CA TYR A 147 -8.01 1.94 21.93
C TYR A 147 -9.18 2.92 21.96
N PHE A 148 -10.38 2.47 22.31
CA PHE A 148 -11.59 3.28 22.39
C PHE A 148 -12.12 3.38 23.82
N ARG A 149 -12.81 4.48 24.15
CA ARG A 149 -13.48 4.59 25.44
C ARG A 149 -14.61 3.56 25.53
N PRO A 150 -14.88 3.00 26.73
CA PRO A 150 -15.97 2.05 26.90
C PRO A 150 -17.32 2.63 26.45
N GLY A 151 -17.99 1.95 25.52
CA GLY A 151 -19.30 2.36 25.01
C GLY A 151 -19.29 3.53 24.02
N SER A 152 -18.12 3.97 23.53
CA SER A 152 -18.03 4.98 22.47
C SER A 152 -17.01 4.60 21.39
N ARG A 153 -17.05 5.32 20.25
CA ARG A 153 -16.04 5.26 19.18
C ARG A 153 -14.96 6.34 19.33
N GLU A 154 -14.88 6.98 20.50
CA GLU A 154 -13.87 7.98 20.78
C GLU A 154 -12.55 7.29 21.15
N HIS A 155 -11.46 7.64 20.48
CA HIS A 155 -10.15 7.10 20.80
C HIS A 155 -9.75 7.48 22.24
N TYR A 156 -9.53 6.46 23.06
CA TYR A 156 -8.93 6.57 24.37
C TYR A 156 -7.39 6.55 24.27
N ASN A 157 -6.85 5.80 23.31
CA ASN A 157 -5.41 5.71 23.05
C ASN A 157 -5.12 5.64 21.54
N SER A 158 -4.40 6.63 21.02
CA SER A 158 -4.03 6.74 19.60
C SER A 158 -2.66 6.12 19.28
N MET A 159 -1.97 5.53 20.26
CA MET A 159 -0.69 4.84 20.08
C MET A 159 -0.66 3.55 20.90
N ILE A 160 -0.02 2.49 20.39
CA ILE A 160 0.06 1.23 21.15
C ILE A 160 0.86 1.43 22.44
N GLY A 161 0.17 1.32 23.58
CA GLY A 161 0.77 1.52 24.91
C GLY A 161 1.06 3.00 25.24
N GLY A 162 0.50 3.95 24.48
CA GLY A 162 0.65 5.38 24.75
C GLY A 162 -0.05 5.83 26.05
N PRO A 163 0.42 6.92 26.68
CA PRO A 163 -0.27 7.53 27.83
C PRO A 163 -1.61 8.16 27.43
N GLU A 164 -2.51 8.33 28.40
CA GLU A 164 -3.79 9.02 28.22
C GLU A 164 -3.60 10.43 27.64
N GLY A 165 -4.45 10.83 26.69
CA GLY A 165 -4.73 12.25 26.44
C GLY A 165 -3.73 13.02 25.57
N ILE A 166 -2.89 12.34 24.77
CA ILE A 166 -2.21 13.02 23.66
C ILE A 166 -2.95 12.68 22.37
N PRO A 167 -3.87 13.53 21.89
CA PRO A 167 -4.24 13.48 20.49
C PRO A 167 -2.95 13.73 19.72
N SER A 168 -2.46 12.72 19.00
CA SER A 168 -1.66 13.03 17.83
C SER A 168 -2.69 13.48 16.80
N PRO A 169 -2.80 14.77 16.44
CA PRO A 169 -3.65 15.17 15.35
C PRO A 169 -2.99 14.64 14.08
N VAL A 170 -3.26 13.38 13.75
CA VAL A 170 -2.93 12.82 12.46
C VAL A 170 -3.91 13.49 11.50
N PRO A 171 -3.45 14.33 10.56
CA PRO A 171 -4.33 14.90 9.57
C PRO A 171 -5.01 13.75 8.82
N ASN A 172 -6.33 13.87 8.62
CA ASN A 172 -7.02 12.90 7.78
C ASN A 172 -6.53 13.02 6.33
N MET A 173 -6.81 11.99 5.54
CA MET A 173 -6.36 11.90 4.16
C MET A 173 -6.73 13.16 3.35
N GLU A 174 -7.94 13.68 3.51
CA GLU A 174 -8.39 14.87 2.78
C GLU A 174 -7.63 16.14 3.16
N ALA A 175 -7.33 16.34 4.45
CA ALA A 175 -6.56 17.48 4.91
C ALA A 175 -5.14 17.43 4.32
N THR A 176 -4.51 16.25 4.34
CA THR A 176 -3.18 16.05 3.74
C THR A 176 -3.20 16.32 2.24
N VAL A 177 -4.16 15.75 1.51
CA VAL A 177 -4.26 15.96 0.04
C VAL A 177 -4.51 17.42 -0.30
N ARG A 178 -5.45 18.10 0.38
CA ARG A 178 -5.73 19.53 0.14
C ARG A 178 -4.53 20.43 0.46
N GLN A 179 -3.73 20.05 1.45
CA GLN A 179 -2.53 20.80 1.80
C GLN A 179 -1.42 20.60 0.75
N ALA A 180 -1.23 19.38 0.26
CA ALA A 180 -0.15 19.05 -0.67
C ALA A 180 -0.44 19.44 -2.12
N LEU A 181 -1.68 19.20 -2.58
CA LEU A 181 -2.10 19.32 -3.98
C LEU A 181 -3.47 20.03 -4.07
N PRO A 182 -3.56 21.32 -3.72
CA PRO A 182 -4.85 22.02 -3.58
C PRO A 182 -5.65 22.13 -4.88
N GLU A 183 -5.00 22.21 -6.04
CA GLU A 183 -5.65 22.38 -7.35
C GLU A 183 -6.34 21.08 -7.80
N GLU A 184 -5.68 19.93 -7.58
CA GLU A 184 -6.19 18.60 -7.93
C GLU A 184 -6.83 17.85 -6.75
N ALA A 185 -6.97 18.50 -5.59
CA ALA A 185 -7.33 17.84 -4.34
C ALA A 185 -8.64 17.07 -4.45
N GLU A 186 -9.68 17.68 -5.02
CA GLU A 186 -11.02 17.08 -5.05
C GLU A 186 -11.12 15.88 -6.00
N VAL A 187 -10.39 15.89 -7.13
CA VAL A 187 -10.33 14.73 -8.03
C VAL A 187 -9.53 13.58 -7.40
N ILE A 188 -8.41 13.89 -6.74
CA ILE A 188 -7.59 12.90 -6.03
C ILE A 188 -8.37 12.30 -4.87
N ILE A 189 -9.00 13.12 -4.03
CA ILE A 189 -9.81 12.67 -2.88
C ILE A 189 -10.96 11.79 -3.36
N SER A 190 -11.68 12.20 -4.40
CA SER A 190 -12.78 11.42 -4.97
C SER A 190 -12.33 10.03 -5.43
N LEU A 191 -11.18 9.95 -6.13
CA LEU A 191 -10.63 8.68 -6.58
C LEU A 191 -10.14 7.82 -5.40
N LEU A 192 -9.36 8.39 -4.49
CA LEU A 192 -8.85 7.67 -3.32
C LEU A 192 -9.98 7.14 -2.44
N ARG A 193 -11.08 7.89 -2.26
CA ARG A 193 -12.25 7.41 -1.50
C ARG A 193 -12.97 6.24 -2.15
N GLN A 194 -12.95 6.14 -3.48
CA GLN A 194 -13.48 4.98 -4.19
C GLN A 194 -12.56 3.76 -4.01
N ILE A 195 -11.25 3.95 -4.16
CA ILE A 195 -10.24 2.88 -4.07
C ILE A 195 -10.11 2.34 -2.65
N LEU A 196 -10.04 3.23 -1.65
CA LEU A 196 -9.85 2.92 -0.23
C LEU A 196 -11.17 2.69 0.51
N ASN A 197 -12.17 2.13 -0.17
CA ASN A 197 -13.42 1.76 0.47
C ASN A 197 -13.20 0.56 1.41
N TYR A 198 -13.73 0.64 2.63
CA TYR A 198 -13.65 -0.46 3.60
C TYR A 198 -14.35 -1.74 3.11
N ASP A 199 -15.39 -1.60 2.30
CA ASP A 199 -16.08 -2.72 1.67
C ASP A 199 -15.36 -3.08 0.35
N PRO A 200 -14.70 -4.25 0.25
CA PRO A 200 -13.95 -4.62 -0.94
C PRO A 200 -14.84 -4.68 -2.18
N LEU A 201 -16.12 -5.05 -2.05
CA LEU A 201 -17.05 -5.16 -3.18
C LEU A 201 -17.50 -3.81 -3.72
N LYS A 202 -17.27 -2.72 -2.96
CA LYS A 202 -17.55 -1.35 -3.40
C LYS A 202 -16.32 -0.67 -4.01
N ARG A 203 -15.16 -1.32 -4.00
CA ARG A 203 -13.96 -0.80 -4.67
C ARG A 203 -14.09 -1.00 -6.18
N PRO A 204 -13.65 -0.01 -6.99
CA PRO A 204 -13.60 -0.19 -8.44
C PRO A 204 -12.54 -1.23 -8.80
N SER A 205 -12.78 -1.96 -9.89
CA SER A 205 -11.77 -2.81 -10.53
C SER A 205 -10.63 -1.97 -11.12
N ALA A 206 -9.48 -2.60 -11.38
CA ALA A 206 -8.35 -1.92 -12.02
C ALA A 206 -8.72 -1.29 -13.38
N LEU A 207 -9.61 -1.94 -14.14
CA LEU A 207 -10.10 -1.43 -15.42
C LEU A 207 -11.01 -0.20 -15.28
N GLU A 208 -11.80 -0.13 -14.20
CA GLU A 208 -12.63 1.05 -13.93
C GLU A 208 -11.76 2.21 -13.45
N ILE A 209 -10.78 1.94 -12.58
CA ILE A 209 -9.79 2.94 -12.14
C ILE A 209 -9.07 3.53 -13.35
N SER A 210 -8.64 2.72 -14.32
CA SER A 210 -7.91 3.21 -15.50
C SER A 210 -8.72 4.11 -16.43
N LYS A 211 -10.05 4.18 -16.24
CA LYS A 211 -10.97 5.03 -17.01
C LYS A 211 -11.39 6.28 -16.23
N ASN A 212 -10.87 6.48 -15.03
CA ASN A 212 -11.21 7.63 -14.21
C ASN A 212 -10.65 8.93 -14.83
N SER A 213 -11.39 10.04 -14.69
CA SER A 213 -11.01 11.35 -15.24
C SER A 213 -9.72 11.92 -14.66
N PHE A 214 -9.25 11.40 -13.52
CA PHE A 214 -7.92 11.69 -12.97
C PHE A 214 -6.81 11.51 -14.02
N TRP A 215 -6.95 10.56 -14.94
CA TRP A 215 -5.94 10.26 -15.96
C TRP A 215 -6.02 11.15 -17.21
N ASP A 216 -7.08 11.95 -17.36
CA ASP A 216 -7.32 12.74 -18.58
C ASP A 216 -6.45 14.02 -18.64
N GLY A 217 -5.71 14.34 -17.57
CA GLY A 217 -4.74 15.44 -17.55
C GLY A 217 -5.35 16.84 -17.59
N SER A 218 -6.63 16.98 -17.23
CA SER A 218 -7.34 18.27 -17.17
C SER A 218 -7.39 18.82 -15.74
N GLY A 219 -6.21 18.95 -15.11
CA GLY A 219 -5.95 19.81 -13.95
C GLY A 219 -5.31 21.10 -14.42
#